data_AF-A0A377LQ94-F1
#
_entry.id   AF-A0A377LQ94-F1
#
_cell.length_a   1.000
_cell.length_b   1.000
_cell.length_c   1.000
_cell.angle_alpha   90.00
_cell.angle_beta   90.00
_cell.angle_gamma   90.00
#
_symmetry.space_group_name_H-M   'P 1'
#
loop_
_entity.id
_entity.type
_entity.pdbx_description
1 polymer ?
#
loop_
_entity_poly.entity_id
_entity_poly.type
_entity_poly.pdbx_seq_one_letter_code
_entity_poly.pdbx_strand_id
1 'polypeptide(L)' 'MARGRRLKSYLDYENALGDGIGVGYGQSYQPWLRAQDVKSRGNRSIVFGLKTFRTIISFLLSKVTFSIWLSLMTR' A
#
# COMPACT_ATOMS: atom_id res chain seq x y z
N MET A 1 -14.81 -1.46 -10.66
CA MET A 1 -13.63 -0.58 -10.45
C MET A 1 -13.67 -0.12 -9.00
N ALA A 2 -12.76 -0.60 -8.14
CA ALA A 2 -12.79 -0.27 -6.71
C ALA A 2 -12.53 1.24 -6.52
N ARG A 3 -13.47 1.94 -5.87
CA ARG A 3 -13.32 3.34 -5.48
C ARG A 3 -12.25 3.42 -4.39
N GLY A 4 -11.31 4.38 -4.53
CA GLY A 4 -10.36 4.68 -3.46
C GLY A 4 -11.09 5.17 -2.20
N ARG A 5 -10.58 4.78 -1.03
CA ARG A 5 -11.06 5.23 0.28
C ARG A 5 -10.84 6.74 0.38
N ARG A 6 -11.90 7.49 0.69
CA ARG A 6 -11.82 8.94 0.93
C ARG A 6 -11.78 9.17 2.43
N LEU A 7 -10.60 9.10 3.03
CA LEU A 7 -10.36 9.51 4.42
C LEU A 7 -10.24 11.03 4.44
N LYS A 8 -11.34 11.75 4.67
CA LYS A 8 -11.36 13.23 4.66
C LYS A 8 -11.88 13.83 5.96
N SER A 9 -12.82 13.16 6.60
CA SER A 9 -13.44 13.60 7.85
C SER A 9 -13.04 12.68 9.00
N TYR A 10 -13.17 13.18 10.24
CA TYR A 10 -12.91 12.40 11.45
C TYR A 10 -13.74 11.10 11.50
N LEU A 11 -15.01 11.19 11.13
CA LEU A 11 -15.92 10.04 11.07
C LEU A 11 -15.44 8.97 10.08
N ASP A 12 -14.83 9.35 8.96
CA ASP A 12 -14.25 8.39 8.01
C ASP A 12 -13.07 7.62 8.65
N TYR A 13 -12.31 8.26 9.53
CA TYR A 13 -11.22 7.61 10.27
C TYR A 13 -11.75 6.65 11.33
N GLU A 14 -12.81 7.01 12.06
CA GLU A 14 -13.43 6.11 13.03
C GLU A 14 -14.03 4.88 12.36
N ASN A 15 -14.72 5.06 11.24
CA ASN A 15 -15.23 3.94 10.43
C ASN A 15 -14.09 3.06 9.91
N ALA A 16 -12.99 3.68 9.44
CA ALA A 16 -11.80 2.96 8.99
C ALA A 16 -11.12 2.14 10.10
N LEU A 17 -11.09 2.67 11.33
CA LEU A 17 -10.60 1.95 12.50
C LEU A 17 -11.52 0.78 12.84
N GLY A 18 -12.84 0.96 12.76
CA GLY A 18 -13.83 -0.11 12.92
C GLY A 18 -13.69 -1.23 11.87
N ASP A 19 -13.31 -0.88 10.64
CA ASP A 19 -13.05 -1.81 9.54
C ASP A 19 -11.72 -2.58 9.70
N GLY A 20 -10.94 -2.31 10.76
CA GLY A 20 -9.67 -2.97 11.03
C GLY A 20 -8.50 -2.47 10.16
N ILE A 21 -8.61 -1.26 9.61
CA ILE A 21 -7.53 -0.64 8.84
C ILE A 21 -6.38 -0.27 9.79
N GLY A 22 -5.15 -0.61 9.42
CA GLY A 22 -3.97 -0.43 10.26
C GLY A 22 -3.77 -1.51 11.31
N VAL A 23 -4.62 -2.53 11.35
CA VAL A 23 -4.53 -3.65 12.29
C VAL A 23 -4.07 -4.92 11.56
N GLY A 24 -3.37 -5.81 12.28
CA GLY A 24 -2.90 -7.10 11.78
C GLY A 24 -1.39 -7.18 11.56
N TYR A 25 -0.90 -8.39 11.25
CA TYR A 25 0.52 -8.66 11.03
C TYR A 25 0.68 -9.56 9.80
N GLY A 26 1.81 -9.45 9.09
CA GLY A 26 2.05 -10.25 7.88
C GLY A 26 0.94 -10.06 6.83
N GLN A 27 0.29 -11.14 6.42
CA GLN A 27 -0.78 -11.15 5.42
C GLN A 27 -2.09 -10.52 5.89
N SER A 28 -2.36 -10.50 7.20
CA SER A 28 -3.61 -9.96 7.75
C SER A 28 -3.58 -8.45 7.95
N TYR A 29 -2.40 -7.82 7.80
CA TYR A 29 -2.26 -6.37 7.95
C TYR A 29 -2.98 -5.61 6.84
N GLN A 30 -3.94 -4.77 7.23
CA GLN A 30 -4.61 -3.88 6.30
C GLN A 30 -3.90 -2.51 6.25
N PRO A 31 -3.34 -2.09 5.10
CA PRO A 31 -2.67 -0.80 5.01
C PRO A 31 -3.67 0.37 4.98
N TRP A 32 -3.27 1.49 5.60
CA TRP A 32 -3.99 2.76 5.58
C TRP A 32 -4.16 3.35 4.18
N LEU A 33 -3.11 3.28 3.37
CA LEU A 33 -3.09 3.80 2.00
C LEU A 33 -2.99 2.64 1.02
N ARG A 34 -3.88 2.62 0.03
CA ARG A 34 -3.82 1.71 -1.12
C ARG A 34 -3.34 2.44 -2.37
N ALA A 35 -2.91 1.68 -3.40
CA ALA A 35 -2.52 2.23 -4.72
C ALA A 35 -3.66 2.99 -5.41
N GLN A 36 -4.90 2.73 -4.98
CA GLN A 36 -6.10 3.34 -5.52
C GLN A 36 -6.38 4.71 -4.88
N ASP A 37 -5.89 4.92 -3.66
CA ASP A 37 -6.20 6.10 -2.86
C ASP A 37 -5.28 7.28 -3.19
N VAL A 38 -4.06 6.98 -3.62
CA VAL A 38 -3.07 7.98 -4.01
C VAL A 38 -3.13 8.21 -5.53
N LYS A 39 -3.45 9.43 -5.92
CA LYS A 39 -3.29 9.87 -7.32
C LYS A 39 -1.80 10.00 -7.62
N SER A 40 -1.25 9.12 -8.45
CA SER A 40 0.12 9.26 -8.90
C SER A 40 0.23 10.42 -9.91
N ARG A 41 1.24 11.29 -9.73
CA ARG A 41 1.70 12.20 -10.81
C ARG A 41 2.67 11.50 -11.78
N GLY A 42 3.07 10.26 -11.48
CA GLY A 42 4.00 9.42 -12.26
C GLY A 42 3.60 7.94 -12.26
N ASN A 43 4.57 7.04 -12.51
CA ASN A 43 4.32 5.61 -12.66
C ASN A 43 4.10 4.92 -11.30
N ARG A 44 3.12 4.01 -11.21
CA ARG A 44 2.83 3.24 -9.99
C ARG A 44 3.20 1.78 -10.20
N SER A 45 3.89 1.17 -9.23
CA SER A 45 4.14 -0.28 -9.24
C SER A 45 3.52 -0.94 -8.02
N ILE A 46 2.89 -2.08 -8.28
CA ILE A 46 2.31 -2.95 -7.29
C ILE A 46 3.24 -4.16 -7.20
N VAL A 47 3.76 -4.44 -6.00
CA VAL A 47 4.84 -5.40 -5.82
C VAL A 47 4.48 -6.37 -4.71
N PHE A 48 4.62 -7.66 -4.98
CA PHE A 48 4.42 -8.68 -3.96
C PHE A 48 5.69 -8.86 -3.14
N GLY A 49 5.61 -8.58 -1.84
CA GLY A 49 6.74 -8.72 -0.93
C GLY A 49 6.84 -10.14 -0.38
N LEU A 50 7.92 -10.87 -0.69
CA LEU A 50 8.12 -12.25 -0.23
C LEU A 50 8.26 -12.36 1.30
N LYS A 51 8.93 -11.39 1.94
CA LYS A 51 9.14 -11.39 3.41
C LYS A 51 7.85 -11.26 4.22
N THR A 52 6.80 -10.72 3.60
CA THR A 52 5.57 -10.35 4.30
C THR A 52 4.33 -10.96 3.65
N PHE A 53 4.53 -11.68 2.55
CA PHE A 53 3.51 -12.27 1.68
C PHE A 53 2.36 -11.32 1.37
N ARG A 54 2.66 -10.05 1.13
CA ARG A 54 1.64 -9.02 0.90
C ARG A 54 2.02 -8.10 -0.25
N THR A 55 0.98 -7.58 -0.88
CA THR A 55 1.11 -6.62 -1.98
C THR A 55 1.36 -5.23 -1.41
N ILE A 56 2.56 -4.71 -1.63
CA ILE A 56 2.98 -3.37 -1.21
C ILE A 56 2.91 -2.44 -2.42
N ILE A 57 2.48 -1.22 -2.16
CA ILE A 57 2.45 -0.16 -3.17
C ILE A 57 3.75 0.60 -3.06
N SER A 58 4.50 0.61 -4.14
CA SER A 58 5.76 1.36 -4.21
C SER A 58 5.54 2.60 -5.06
N PHE A 59 5.61 3.77 -4.42
CA PHE A 59 5.75 5.05 -5.11
C PHE A 59 7.21 5.25 -5.50
N LEU A 60 7.74 4.36 -6.31
CA LEU A 60 9.10 4.52 -6.80
C LEU A 60 9.06 5.45 -8.00
N LEU A 61 9.55 6.66 -7.76
CA LEU A 61 9.73 7.74 -8.75
C LEU A 61 10.63 7.32 -9.93
N SER A 62 11.29 6.16 -9.87
CA SER A 62 12.18 5.64 -10.90
C SER A 62 12.21 4.11 -10.96
N LYS A 63 12.34 3.55 -12.18
CA LYS A 63 12.59 2.11 -12.42
C LYS A 63 13.85 1.60 -11.70
N VAL A 64 14.84 2.47 -11.50
CA VAL A 64 16.13 2.13 -10.86
C VAL A 64 15.93 1.74 -9.40
N THR A 65 15.17 2.56 -8.67
CA THR A 65 14.88 2.29 -7.26
C THR A 65 14.03 1.04 -7.06
N PHE A 66 13.20 0.68 -8.04
CA PHE A 66 12.43 -0.57 -8.01
C PHE A 66 13.32 -1.80 -8.13
N SER A 67 14.33 -1.74 -9.01
CA SER A 67 15.33 -2.79 -9.15
C SER A 67 16.16 -3.00 -7.87
N ILE A 68 16.55 -1.90 -7.21
CA ILE A 68 17.29 -1.96 -5.93
C ILE A 68 16.46 -2.62 -4.82
N TRP A 69 15.18 -2.27 -4.73
CA TRP A 69 14.27 -2.87 -3.73
C TRP A 69 14.03 -4.36 -3.98
N LEU A 70 13.88 -4.77 -5.25
CA LEU A 70 13.75 -6.17 -5.61
C LEU A 70 14.99 -6.98 -5.22
N SER A 71 16.18 -6.42 -5.46
CA SER A 71 17.46 -7.03 -5.09
C SER A 71 17.61 -7.25 -3.57
N LEU A 72 17.13 -6.31 -2.74
CA LEU A 72 17.14 -6.42 -1.28
C LEU A 72 16.10 -7.44 -0.72
N MET A 73 15.12 -7.83 -1.52
CA MET A 73 14.13 -8.84 -1.13
C MET A 73 14.50 -10.26 -1.55
N THR A 74 15.35 -10.43 -2.56
CA THR A 74 15.85 -11.74 -3.03
C THR A 74 17.10 -12.23 -2.29
N ARG A 75 17.70 -11.39 -1.43
CA ARG A 75 18.72 -11.78 -0.44
C ARG A 75 18.10 -11.94 0.93
#